data_AF-A0A841AEU2-F1
#
_entry.id   AF-A0A841AEU2-F1
#
_cell.length_a   1.000
_cell.length_b   1.000
_cell.length_c   1.000
_cell.angle_alpha   90.00
_cell.angle_beta   90.00
_cell.angle_gamma   90.00
#
_symmetry.space_group_name_H-M   'P 1'
#
loop_
_entity.id
_entity.type
_entity.pdbx_description
1 polymer ?
#
loop_
_entity_poly.entity_id
_entity_poly.type
_entity_poly.pdbx_seq_one_letter_code
_entity_poly.pdbx_strand_id
1 'polypeptide(L)'
;MSPAPRPTRRLALTLGLSVPAAAALAACGGSSGSGGSGAASGEPQQGGTLTYLEPQTWSTLYPPAGGFYPNGGVVNNVTDRLLYQNPETLTLEPWIATALPEVNEDANQYTFTLREDATYSDGTPIDAENVVKNFDLYGKGDPARALTVSEAICESGSGWSGTGRSGWMSVVSNRV
;
A
#
# COMPACT_ATOMS: atom_id res chain seq x y z
N MET A 1 25.69 -1.26 99.60
CA MET A 1 24.47 -1.95 100.07
C MET A 1 23.39 -1.82 99.01
N SER A 2 22.64 -2.90 98.77
CA SER A 2 21.39 -2.95 97.97
C SER A 2 20.20 -2.38 98.79
N PRO A 3 18.92 -2.37 98.34
CA PRO A 3 18.35 -2.86 97.07
C PRO A 3 17.36 -1.91 96.36
N ALA A 4 16.79 -2.39 95.24
CA ALA A 4 15.74 -1.72 94.45
C ALA A 4 14.31 -2.09 94.90
N PRO A 5 13.28 -1.48 94.28
CA PRO A 5 12.06 -2.20 93.91
C PRO A 5 11.70 -2.12 92.41
N ARG A 6 11.03 -3.18 91.93
CA ARG A 6 10.23 -3.27 90.68
C ARG A 6 8.75 -3.47 91.13
N PRO A 7 7.69 -3.03 90.41
CA PRO A 7 7.33 -3.43 89.03
C PRO A 7 6.82 -2.22 88.19
N THR A 8 6.07 -2.27 87.06
CA THR A 8 5.36 -3.32 86.30
C THR A 8 5.28 -2.95 84.79
N ARG A 9 4.87 -3.89 83.92
CA ARG A 9 4.43 -3.64 82.52
C ARG A 9 3.21 -2.71 82.43
N ARG A 10 3.18 -1.83 81.41
CA ARG A 10 2.05 -1.70 80.46
C ARG A 10 2.58 -1.41 79.05
N LEU A 11 2.16 -2.22 78.07
CA LEU A 11 2.23 -1.85 76.65
C LEU A 11 1.21 -0.73 76.40
N ALA A 12 1.58 0.28 75.63
CA ALA A 12 0.65 1.23 75.04
C ALA A 12 1.01 1.41 73.56
N LEU A 13 0.14 0.91 72.69
CA LEU A 13 0.23 1.00 71.24
C LEU A 13 -0.25 2.39 70.80
N THR A 14 0.63 3.25 70.28
CA THR A 14 0.21 4.52 69.66
C THR A 14 0.41 4.47 68.15
N LEU A 15 -0.72 4.40 67.43
CA LEU A 15 -0.80 4.44 65.97
C LEU A 15 -0.31 5.79 65.44
N GLY A 16 0.83 5.80 64.76
CA GLY A 16 1.34 6.98 64.04
C GLY A 16 0.80 7.03 62.62
N LEU A 17 -0.30 7.76 62.41
CA LEU A 17 -0.87 8.00 61.08
C LEU A 17 -0.12 9.15 60.38
N SER A 18 0.74 8.84 59.40
CA SER A 18 1.42 9.86 58.59
C SER A 18 1.54 9.47 57.11
N VAL A 19 0.56 9.95 56.34
CA VAL A 19 0.52 10.30 54.90
C VAL A 19 1.76 9.99 54.02
N PRO A 20 1.57 9.26 52.90
CA PRO A 20 2.37 9.38 51.70
C PRO A 20 1.56 10.02 50.55
N ALA A 21 1.64 11.34 50.40
CA ALA A 21 1.06 12.08 49.27
C ALA A 21 2.02 12.09 48.07
N ALA A 22 2.28 10.92 47.49
CA ALA A 22 3.36 10.71 46.51
C ALA A 22 2.91 9.99 45.20
N ALA A 23 1.62 10.06 44.85
CA ALA A 23 1.04 9.33 43.72
C ALA A 23 0.59 10.20 42.52
N ALA A 24 0.93 11.49 42.48
CA ALA A 24 0.40 12.46 41.51
C ALA A 24 1.39 12.93 40.42
N LEU A 25 2.52 12.23 40.22
CA LEU A 25 3.59 12.64 39.28
C LEU A 25 3.79 11.70 38.08
N ALA A 26 3.01 10.62 37.97
CA ALA A 26 3.13 9.64 36.88
C ALA A 26 2.38 10.02 35.58
N ALA A 27 1.84 11.24 35.48
CA ALA A 27 0.99 11.68 34.36
C ALA A 27 1.70 12.51 33.27
N CYS A 28 2.99 12.81 33.42
CA CYS A 28 3.79 13.57 32.46
C CYS A 28 5.11 12.86 32.08
N GLY A 29 5.04 11.57 31.78
CA GLY A 29 6.12 10.83 31.11
C GLY A 29 5.85 10.78 29.61
N GLY A 30 6.74 11.33 28.80
CA GLY A 30 6.48 11.57 27.38
C GLY A 30 6.22 10.31 26.55
N SER A 31 5.45 10.47 25.48
CA SER A 31 5.19 9.46 24.44
C SER A 31 6.43 9.20 23.57
N SER A 32 7.50 8.70 24.19
CA SER A 32 8.59 8.04 23.49
C SER A 32 8.14 6.63 23.17
N GLY A 33 7.54 6.45 22.00
CA GLY A 33 7.14 5.14 21.48
C GLY A 33 8.36 4.25 21.27
N SER A 34 8.73 3.49 22.29
CA SER A 34 9.71 2.42 22.16
C SER A 34 9.11 1.37 21.24
N GLY A 35 9.67 1.25 20.03
CA GLY A 35 9.24 0.29 19.01
C GLY A 35 9.53 -1.14 19.45
N GLY A 36 8.65 -1.70 20.28
CA GLY A 36 8.68 -3.11 20.63
C GLY A 36 8.24 -3.93 19.43
N SER A 37 9.15 -4.70 18.85
CA SER A 37 8.87 -5.69 17.80
C SER A 37 8.12 -6.91 18.35
N GLY A 38 6.94 -6.67 18.95
CA GLY A 38 5.95 -7.71 19.19
C GLY A 38 5.09 -7.86 17.93
N ALA A 39 4.85 -9.11 17.51
CA ALA A 39 3.84 -9.36 16.49
C ALA A 39 2.48 -8.82 16.97
N ALA A 40 1.86 -7.96 16.18
CA ALA A 40 0.58 -7.34 16.52
C ALA A 40 -0.52 -8.42 16.64
N SER A 41 -0.87 -8.77 17.88
CA SER A 41 -1.80 -9.86 18.19
C SER A 41 -3.24 -9.36 18.38
N GLY A 42 -3.75 -8.59 17.41
CA GLY A 42 -5.10 -8.03 17.43
C GLY A 42 -5.80 -8.19 16.09
N GLU A 43 -7.12 -8.01 16.07
CA GLU A 43 -7.90 -8.00 14.82
C GLU A 43 -7.49 -6.79 13.95
N PRO A 44 -7.43 -6.94 12.60
CA PRO A 44 -7.13 -5.83 11.69
C PRO A 44 -8.07 -4.64 11.94
N GLN A 45 -7.48 -3.46 12.16
CA GLN A 45 -8.23 -2.23 12.38
C GLN A 45 -8.36 -1.45 11.07
N GLN A 46 -9.55 -0.92 10.78
CA GLN A 46 -9.78 -0.07 9.61
C GLN A 46 -9.50 1.40 9.94
N GLY A 47 -8.76 2.08 9.07
CA GLY A 47 -8.38 3.48 9.22
C GLY A 47 -7.14 3.71 10.09
N GLY A 48 -6.83 4.98 10.34
CA GLY A 48 -5.58 5.42 10.98
C GLY A 48 -4.53 5.88 9.97
N THR A 49 -3.32 6.15 10.46
CA THR A 49 -2.18 6.64 9.65
C THR A 49 -1.02 5.66 9.73
N LEU A 50 -0.62 5.10 8.59
CA LEU A 50 0.62 4.35 8.46
C LEU A 50 1.78 5.32 8.19
N THR A 51 2.72 5.43 9.13
CA THR A 51 4.00 6.11 8.89
C THR A 51 5.00 5.10 8.37
N TYR A 52 5.40 5.26 7.10
CA TYR A 52 6.45 4.46 6.46
C TYR A 52 7.71 5.32 6.24
N LEU A 53 8.89 4.68 6.32
CA LEU A 53 10.18 5.32 6.03
C LEU A 53 10.72 4.82 4.70
N GLU A 54 10.79 5.74 3.73
CA GLU A 54 11.49 5.55 2.46
C GLU A 54 12.84 6.29 2.51
N PRO A 55 14.00 5.60 2.36
CA PRO A 55 15.32 6.26 2.34
C PRO A 55 15.59 7.14 1.11
N GLN A 56 14.87 6.97 -0.01
CA GLN A 56 15.10 7.70 -1.26
C GLN A 56 13.82 8.34 -1.80
N THR A 57 13.80 9.66 -2.05
CA THR A 57 12.60 10.29 -2.64
C THR A 57 12.25 9.70 -4.01
N TRP A 58 10.96 9.49 -4.27
CA TRP A 58 10.47 9.20 -5.61
C TRP A 58 10.71 10.39 -6.54
N SER A 59 10.86 10.10 -7.83
CA SER A 59 11.21 11.06 -8.88
C SER A 59 10.13 11.21 -9.95
N THR A 60 9.25 10.22 -10.10
CA THR A 60 8.12 10.27 -11.02
C THR A 60 7.00 9.33 -10.56
N LEU A 61 5.75 9.70 -10.89
CA LEU A 61 4.56 8.86 -10.73
C LEU A 61 4.03 8.33 -12.07
N TYR A 62 4.78 8.51 -13.16
CA TYR A 62 4.45 7.96 -14.47
C TYR A 62 4.66 6.43 -14.45
N PRO A 63 3.62 5.60 -14.56
CA PRO A 63 3.74 4.16 -14.30
C PRO A 63 4.76 3.40 -15.18
N PRO A 64 4.96 3.73 -16.47
CA PRO A 64 6.04 3.18 -17.29
C PRO A 64 7.46 3.43 -16.80
N ALA A 65 7.67 4.41 -15.89
CA ALA A 65 8.94 4.73 -15.24
C ALA A 65 8.94 4.35 -13.74
N GLY A 66 8.02 3.47 -13.33
CA GLY A 66 7.85 3.01 -11.95
C GLY A 66 8.86 1.97 -11.47
N GLY A 67 9.80 1.52 -12.32
CA GLY A 67 10.77 0.46 -11.99
C GLY A 67 11.78 0.82 -10.89
N PHE A 68 11.98 2.11 -10.60
CA PHE A 68 12.76 2.56 -9.45
C PHE A 68 11.94 2.39 -8.16
N TYR A 69 12.49 1.69 -7.16
CA TYR A 69 11.76 1.23 -5.96
C TYR A 69 10.87 2.29 -5.28
N PRO A 70 11.35 3.52 -4.99
CA PRO A 70 10.51 4.57 -4.40
C PRO A 70 9.33 5.01 -5.27
N ASN A 71 9.48 5.00 -6.61
CA ASN A 71 8.39 5.31 -7.52
C ASN A 71 7.31 4.22 -7.42
N GLY A 72 7.71 2.96 -7.49
CA GLY A 72 6.81 1.81 -7.32
C GLY A 72 6.10 1.80 -5.96
N GLY A 73 6.81 2.18 -4.88
CA GLY A 73 6.25 2.32 -3.54
C GLY A 73 5.08 3.29 -3.43
N VAL A 74 5.03 4.33 -4.28
CA VAL A 74 3.88 5.26 -4.34
C VAL A 74 2.88 4.84 -5.43
N VAL A 75 3.34 4.62 -6.67
CA VAL A 75 2.49 4.34 -7.84
C VAL A 75 1.59 3.13 -7.62
N ASN A 76 2.09 2.08 -6.98
CA ASN A 76 1.32 0.85 -6.72
C ASN A 76 0.16 1.04 -5.73
N ASN A 77 0.13 2.15 -4.98
CA ASN A 77 -0.92 2.48 -4.02
C ASN A 77 -1.92 3.54 -4.55
N VAL A 78 -1.68 4.09 -5.74
CA VAL A 78 -2.52 5.15 -6.35
C VAL A 78 -2.92 4.84 -7.79
N THR A 79 -2.59 3.65 -8.31
CA THR A 79 -2.97 3.19 -9.65
C THR A 79 -3.37 1.72 -9.64
N ASP A 80 -4.43 1.42 -10.39
CA ASP A 80 -4.99 0.08 -10.51
C ASP A 80 -4.58 -0.59 -11.83
N ARG A 81 -4.75 -1.91 -11.89
CA ARG A 81 -4.39 -2.77 -13.02
C ARG A 81 -5.60 -3.57 -13.49
N LEU A 82 -5.55 -4.09 -14.72
CA LEU A 82 -6.55 -5.06 -15.19
C LEU A 82 -6.59 -6.30 -14.29
N LEU A 83 -5.42 -6.83 -13.92
CA LEU A 83 -5.25 -7.99 -13.04
C LEU A 83 -4.35 -7.68 -11.85
N TYR A 84 -4.60 -8.36 -10.75
CA TYR A 84 -3.71 -8.46 -9.59
C TYR A 84 -2.64 -9.54 -9.80
N GLN A 85 -1.55 -9.47 -9.03
CA GLN A 85 -0.77 -10.66 -8.70
C GLN A 85 -0.84 -10.88 -7.19
N ASN A 86 -1.33 -12.05 -6.78
CA ASN A 86 -1.41 -12.45 -5.39
C ASN A 86 0.03 -12.64 -4.82
N PRO A 87 0.40 -11.98 -3.71
CA PRO A 87 1.77 -12.01 -3.20
C PRO A 87 2.16 -13.33 -2.52
N GLU A 88 1.19 -14.18 -2.15
CA GLU A 88 1.43 -15.48 -1.52
C GLU A 88 1.49 -16.61 -2.55
N THR A 89 0.56 -16.64 -3.50
CA THR A 89 0.45 -17.71 -4.52
C THR A 89 1.14 -17.38 -5.83
N LEU A 90 1.49 -16.10 -6.06
CA LEU A 90 2.00 -15.54 -7.32
C LEU A 90 1.06 -15.65 -8.52
N THR A 91 -0.19 -16.07 -8.31
CA THR A 91 -1.21 -16.20 -9.37
C THR A 91 -1.79 -14.85 -9.78
N LEU A 92 -2.21 -14.73 -11.04
CA LEU A 92 -2.97 -13.57 -11.51
C LEU A 92 -4.44 -13.71 -11.15
N GLU A 93 -5.03 -12.64 -10.62
CA GLU A 93 -6.42 -12.59 -10.16
C GLU A 93 -7.15 -11.35 -10.75
N PRO A 94 -8.50 -11.36 -10.84
CA PRO A 94 -9.29 -10.20 -11.29
C PRO A 94 -9.04 -8.94 -10.45
N TRP A 95 -9.12 -7.75 -11.07
CA TRP A 95 -9.07 -6.45 -10.36
C TRP A 95 -9.98 -5.40 -11.02
N ILE A 96 -9.51 -4.69 -12.07
CA ILE A 96 -10.39 -3.87 -12.92
C ILE A 96 -11.10 -4.75 -13.96
N ALA A 97 -10.40 -5.78 -14.47
CA ALA A 97 -11.05 -6.84 -15.22
C ALA A 97 -11.79 -7.78 -14.26
N THR A 98 -12.96 -8.26 -14.68
CA THR A 98 -13.81 -9.17 -13.87
C THR A 98 -13.35 -10.62 -13.92
N ALA A 99 -12.48 -10.98 -14.87
CA ALA A 99 -11.92 -12.31 -15.08
C ALA A 99 -10.51 -12.22 -15.67
N LEU A 100 -9.82 -13.37 -15.74
CA LEU A 100 -8.70 -13.56 -16.67
C LEU A 100 -9.19 -13.37 -18.12
N PRO A 101 -8.35 -12.90 -19.05
CA PRO A 101 -8.77 -12.58 -20.40
C PRO A 101 -9.13 -13.83 -21.20
N GLU A 102 -10.07 -13.69 -22.13
CA GLU A 102 -10.20 -14.63 -23.24
C GLU A 102 -9.00 -14.45 -24.17
N VAL A 103 -8.31 -15.55 -24.50
CA VAL A 103 -7.11 -15.54 -25.34
C VAL A 103 -7.40 -16.32 -26.61
N ASN A 104 -7.05 -15.76 -27.77
CA ASN A 104 -7.21 -16.45 -29.04
C ASN A 104 -6.16 -17.56 -29.25
N GLU A 105 -6.37 -18.42 -30.25
CA GLU A 105 -5.49 -19.58 -30.54
C GLU A 105 -4.02 -19.18 -30.78
N ASP A 106 -3.77 -18.03 -31.40
CA ASP A 106 -2.41 -17.52 -31.68
C ASP A 106 -1.77 -16.76 -30.49
N ALA A 107 -2.48 -16.59 -29.37
CA ALA A 107 -2.06 -15.80 -28.21
C ALA A 107 -1.59 -14.36 -28.54
N ASN A 108 -2.25 -13.70 -29.51
CA ASN A 108 -1.96 -12.33 -29.93
C ASN A 108 -3.12 -11.34 -29.68
N GLN A 109 -4.26 -11.84 -29.20
CA GLN A 109 -5.45 -11.08 -28.80
C GLN A 109 -5.88 -11.52 -27.40
N TYR A 110 -6.13 -10.53 -26.54
CA TYR A 110 -6.52 -10.71 -25.14
C TYR A 110 -7.75 -9.84 -24.87
N THR A 111 -8.92 -10.46 -24.70
CA THR A 111 -10.18 -9.76 -24.46
C THR A 111 -10.45 -9.72 -22.96
N PHE A 112 -10.55 -8.52 -22.39
CA PHE A 112 -10.88 -8.30 -20.99
C PHE A 112 -12.28 -7.69 -20.86
N THR A 113 -13.10 -8.26 -19.98
CA THR A 113 -14.34 -7.62 -19.51
C THR A 113 -14.02 -6.75 -18.30
N LEU A 114 -14.38 -5.46 -18.36
CA LEU A 114 -14.17 -4.51 -17.27
C LEU A 114 -15.35 -4.53 -16.30
N ARG A 115 -15.11 -4.18 -15.04
CA ARG A 115 -16.17 -3.93 -14.04
C ARG A 115 -16.80 -2.55 -14.24
N GLU A 116 -18.11 -2.46 -14.01
CA GLU A 116 -18.91 -1.24 -14.28
C GLU A 116 -18.86 -0.19 -13.15
N ASP A 117 -18.42 -0.58 -11.95
CA ASP A 117 -18.39 0.25 -10.74
C ASP A 117 -17.03 0.92 -10.49
N ALA A 118 -16.05 0.72 -11.37
CA ALA A 118 -14.73 1.31 -11.23
C ALA A 118 -14.70 2.77 -11.71
N THR A 119 -14.19 3.66 -10.86
CA THR A 119 -14.02 5.09 -11.15
C THR A 119 -12.60 5.56 -10.84
N TYR A 120 -12.19 6.63 -11.50
CA TYR A 120 -11.05 7.44 -11.08
C TYR A 120 -11.39 8.20 -9.79
N SER A 121 -10.36 8.71 -9.10
CA SER A 121 -10.52 9.47 -7.84
C SER A 121 -11.33 10.76 -7.95
N ASP A 122 -11.63 11.24 -9.16
CA ASP A 122 -12.53 12.37 -9.44
C ASP A 122 -13.99 11.96 -9.69
N GLY A 123 -14.29 10.65 -9.68
CA GLY A 123 -15.61 10.09 -9.96
C GLY A 123 -15.88 9.74 -11.43
N THR A 124 -14.96 10.05 -12.35
CA THR A 124 -15.09 9.66 -13.77
C THR A 124 -15.06 8.12 -13.88
N PRO A 125 -15.97 7.47 -14.64
CA PRO A 125 -15.93 6.02 -14.82
C PRO A 125 -14.69 5.56 -15.59
N ILE A 126 -14.25 4.33 -15.33
CA ILE A 126 -13.24 3.65 -16.14
C ILE A 126 -13.95 2.89 -17.27
N ASP A 127 -13.63 3.25 -18.52
CA ASP A 127 -14.13 2.56 -19.71
C ASP A 127 -13.00 1.99 -20.58
N ALA A 128 -13.37 1.27 -21.63
CA ALA A 128 -12.42 0.66 -22.55
C ALA A 128 -11.62 1.69 -23.38
N GLU A 129 -12.16 2.87 -23.67
CA GLU A 129 -11.42 3.92 -24.38
C GLU A 129 -10.32 4.52 -23.49
N ASN A 130 -10.60 4.70 -22.21
CA ASN A 130 -9.64 5.10 -21.19
C ASN A 130 -8.52 4.06 -21.00
N VAL A 131 -8.87 2.76 -20.97
CA VAL A 131 -7.89 1.67 -20.96
C VAL A 131 -7.02 1.68 -22.22
N VAL A 132 -7.61 1.84 -23.42
CA VAL A 132 -6.85 1.94 -24.68
C VAL A 132 -5.91 3.15 -24.66
N LYS A 133 -6.35 4.33 -24.21
CA LYS A 133 -5.50 5.53 -24.08
C LYS A 133 -4.29 5.30 -23.16
N ASN A 134 -4.45 4.52 -22.09
CA ASN A 134 -3.35 4.14 -21.21
C ASN A 134 -2.33 3.23 -21.90
N PHE A 135 -2.77 2.18 -22.61
CA PHE A 135 -1.87 1.31 -23.37
C PHE A 135 -1.16 2.05 -24.51
N ASP A 136 -1.87 2.94 -25.20
CA ASP A 136 -1.30 3.80 -26.24
C ASP A 136 -0.20 4.70 -25.67
N LEU A 137 -0.43 5.34 -24.52
CA LEU A 137 0.60 6.15 -23.86
C LEU A 137 1.80 5.31 -23.40
N TYR A 138 1.56 4.11 -22.88
CA TYR A 138 2.63 3.17 -22.51
C TYR A 138 3.50 2.79 -23.73
N GLY A 139 2.90 2.48 -24.88
CA GLY A 139 3.61 2.01 -26.07
C GLY A 139 4.21 3.12 -26.95
N LYS A 140 3.60 4.32 -26.98
CA LYS A 140 4.01 5.44 -27.85
C LYS A 140 4.74 6.55 -27.09
N GLY A 141 4.59 6.62 -25.77
CA GLY A 141 5.01 7.77 -24.97
C GLY A 141 4.24 9.04 -25.33
N ASP A 142 4.70 10.17 -24.78
CA ASP A 142 4.28 11.52 -25.17
C ASP A 142 5.48 12.48 -25.04
N PRO A 143 6.20 12.75 -26.15
CA PRO A 143 7.35 13.65 -26.14
C PRO A 143 7.02 15.09 -25.72
N ALA A 144 5.79 15.57 -25.97
CA ALA A 144 5.38 16.93 -25.60
C ALA A 144 5.18 17.06 -24.08
N ARG A 145 4.85 15.95 -23.41
CA ARG A 145 4.78 15.83 -21.94
C ARG A 145 6.05 15.24 -21.30
N ALA A 146 7.11 15.04 -22.08
CA ALA A 146 8.35 14.34 -21.67
C ALA A 146 8.12 12.94 -21.07
N LEU A 147 7.07 12.24 -21.52
CA LEU A 147 6.75 10.87 -21.12
C LEU A 147 7.41 9.89 -22.08
N THR A 148 8.29 9.05 -21.56
CA THR A 148 9.00 8.04 -22.35
C THR A 148 8.10 6.87 -22.74
N VAL A 149 8.46 6.15 -23.80
CA VAL A 149 7.94 4.82 -24.09
C VAL A 149 8.30 3.88 -22.93
N SER A 150 7.41 2.92 -22.62
CA SER A 150 7.67 1.90 -21.60
C SER A 150 8.72 0.89 -22.08
N GLU A 151 9.73 0.63 -21.24
CA GLU A 151 10.65 -0.49 -21.45
C GLU A 151 9.96 -1.87 -21.38
N ALA A 152 8.76 -1.96 -20.78
CA ALA A 152 7.96 -3.17 -20.75
C ALA A 152 7.21 -3.44 -22.07
N ILE A 153 7.06 -2.42 -22.94
CA ILE A 153 6.55 -2.55 -24.32
C ILE A 153 7.74 -2.42 -25.29
N CYS A 154 8.95 -2.81 -24.85
CA CYS A 154 10.12 -2.77 -25.72
C CYS A 154 9.93 -3.68 -26.93
N GLU A 155 10.05 -3.06 -28.09
CA GLU A 155 10.02 -3.69 -29.40
C GLU A 155 11.06 -4.83 -29.47
N SER A 156 10.58 -6.07 -29.61
CA SER A 156 11.40 -7.14 -30.19
C SER A 156 11.69 -6.76 -31.64
N GLY A 157 12.81 -6.07 -31.84
CA GLY A 157 13.22 -5.29 -33.01
C GLY A 157 12.72 -5.74 -34.39
N SER A 158 11.46 -5.44 -34.68
CA SER A 158 10.87 -5.37 -36.02
C SER A 158 9.79 -4.29 -36.09
N GLY A 159 10.14 -3.09 -35.63
CA GLY A 159 9.55 -1.81 -36.00
C GLY A 159 8.07 -1.63 -35.73
N TRP A 160 7.72 -0.88 -34.68
CA TRP A 160 6.44 -0.16 -34.65
C TRP A 160 6.46 0.92 -35.74
N SER A 161 6.06 0.56 -36.96
CA SER A 161 5.70 1.52 -38.00
C SER A 161 4.22 1.88 -37.87
N GLY A 162 3.94 3.14 -37.50
CA GLY A 162 2.60 3.62 -37.20
C GLY A 162 1.68 3.80 -38.40
N THR A 163 1.51 2.77 -39.26
CA THR A 163 0.49 2.77 -40.33
C THR A 163 -0.05 1.37 -40.68
N GLY A 164 -0.63 0.68 -39.69
CA GLY A 164 -1.55 -0.45 -39.90
C GLY A 164 -0.93 -1.85 -40.06
N ARG A 165 -1.63 -2.84 -39.48
CA ARG A 165 -1.40 -4.30 -39.59
C ARG A 165 -0.04 -4.82 -39.08
N SER A 166 0.11 -4.87 -37.76
CA SER A 166 1.13 -5.70 -37.08
C SER A 166 0.70 -6.25 -35.72
N GLY A 167 -0.47 -6.90 -35.68
CA GLY A 167 -0.61 -8.25 -35.11
C GLY A 167 -0.25 -8.59 -33.66
N TRP A 168 0.07 -7.63 -32.77
CA TRP A 168 0.35 -7.92 -31.36
C TRP A 168 -0.40 -6.97 -30.44
N MET A 169 -1.21 -7.55 -29.54
CA MET A 169 -2.10 -6.86 -28.60
C MET A 169 -3.18 -5.99 -29.28
N SER A 170 -4.12 -6.61 -30.00
CA SER A 170 -5.44 -5.98 -30.16
C SER A 170 -6.20 -6.08 -28.84
N VAL A 171 -6.33 -4.95 -28.12
CA VAL A 171 -7.36 -4.78 -27.09
C VAL A 171 -8.69 -4.62 -27.82
N VAL A 172 -9.40 -5.73 -28.04
CA VAL A 172 -10.72 -5.73 -28.68
C VAL A 172 -11.76 -5.29 -27.67
N SER A 173 -12.11 -4.00 -27.70
CA SER A 173 -13.23 -3.45 -26.95
C SER A 173 -14.56 -3.87 -27.59
N ASN A 174 -15.15 -4.97 -27.14
CA ASN A 174 -16.56 -5.24 -27.42
C ASN A 174 -17.44 -4.38 -26.51
N ARG A 175 -18.26 -3.51 -27.12
CA ARG A 175 -19.46 -2.98 -26.45
C ARG A 175 -20.48 -4.11 -26.35
N VAL A 176 -21.06 -4.27 -25.17
CA VAL A 176 -22.41 -4.81 -24.96
C VAL A 176 -23.13 -3.82 -24.06
#